data_AF-A0A7J4E634-F1
#
_entry.id   AF-A0A7J4E634-F1
#
_cell.length_a   1.000
_cell.length_b   1.000
_cell.length_c   1.000
_cell.angle_alpha   90.00
_cell.angle_beta   90.00
_cell.angle_gamma   90.00
#
_symmetry.space_group_name_H-M   'P 1'
#
loop_
_entity.id
_entity.type
_entity.pdbx_description
1 polymer ?
#
loop_
_entity_poly.entity_id
_entity_poly.type
_entity_poly.pdbx_seq_one_letter_code
_entity_poly.pdbx_strand_id
1 'polypeptide(L)'
;MLVDTGATYPALPEDVAERPGLASLGKVAKGKAKLKLSGLAIIRIEDRIAECPVIVKPKGTTPVIGVVALEQMDLGWIPRRGSSLKAYRQCRNISFSCR
;
A
#
# COMPACT_ATOMS: atom_id res chain seq x y z
N MET A 1 9.26 4.37 -1.54
CA MET A 1 7.79 4.18 -1.46
C MET A 1 7.12 4.99 -2.56
N LEU A 2 6.10 4.42 -3.21
CA LEU A 2 5.34 5.05 -4.28
C LEU A 2 3.88 5.22 -3.84
N VAL A 3 3.27 6.36 -4.16
CA VAL A 3 1.82 6.53 -4.06
C VAL A 3 1.24 6.33 -5.46
N ASP A 4 0.32 5.38 -5.60
CA ASP A 4 -0.21 4.96 -6.89
C ASP A 4 -1.74 4.90 -6.83
N THR A 5 -2.41 5.88 -7.42
CA THR A 5 -3.88 5.91 -7.52
C THR A 5 -4.44 4.88 -8.49
N GLY A 6 -3.58 4.25 -9.32
CA GLY A 6 -3.94 3.11 -10.15
C GLY A 6 -3.93 1.77 -9.40
N ALA A 7 -3.45 1.74 -8.15
CA ALA A 7 -3.46 0.57 -7.31
C ALA A 7 -4.63 0.61 -6.32
N THR A 8 -5.52 -0.40 -6.35
CA THR A 8 -6.61 -0.53 -5.38
C THR A 8 -6.08 -0.71 -3.96
N TYR A 9 -5.27 -1.76 -3.77
CA TYR A 9 -4.70 -2.12 -2.48
C TYR A 9 -3.24 -1.67 -2.37
N PRO A 10 -2.77 -1.35 -1.15
CA PRO A 10 -1.36 -1.23 -0.87
C PRO A 10 -0.60 -2.51 -1.24
N ALA A 11 0.66 -2.36 -1.59
CA ALA A 11 1.54 -3.48 -1.84
C ALA A 11 2.85 -3.32 -1.09
N LEU A 12 3.21 -4.31 -0.28
CA LEU A 12 4.42 -4.30 0.54
C LEU A 12 5.34 -5.45 0.11
N PRO A 13 6.66 -5.24 0.09
CA PRO A 13 7.60 -6.33 -0.10
C PRO A 13 7.61 -7.21 1.17
N GLU A 14 7.89 -8.51 0.99
CA GLU A 14 7.90 -9.51 2.06
C GLU A 14 8.71 -9.09 3.29
N ASP A 15 9.87 -8.46 3.10
CA ASP A 15 10.76 -7.97 4.17
C ASP A 15 10.18 -6.81 4.99
N VAL A 16 9.24 -6.04 4.42
CA VAL A 16 8.51 -4.97 5.13
C VAL A 16 7.24 -5.51 5.76
N ALA A 17 6.63 -6.52 5.14
CA ALA A 17 5.45 -7.19 5.65
C ALA A 17 5.77 -8.25 6.71
N GLU A 18 7.04 -8.37 7.14
CA GLU A 18 7.54 -9.45 8.01
C GLU A 18 6.77 -9.52 9.35
N ARG A 19 5.71 -10.33 9.35
CA ARG A 19 5.23 -11.13 10.47
C ARG A 19 4.80 -12.50 9.95
N PRO A 20 5.20 -13.60 10.61
CA PRO A 20 4.60 -14.91 10.33
C PRO A 20 3.12 -14.87 10.73
N GLY A 21 2.21 -15.17 9.80
CA GLY A 21 0.80 -15.41 10.12
C GLY A 21 -0.25 -14.50 9.45
N LEU A 22 0.14 -13.63 8.51
CA LEU A 22 -0.84 -12.87 7.71
C LEU A 22 -1.83 -13.83 7.03
N ALA A 23 -3.08 -13.81 7.50
CA ALA A 23 -4.13 -14.66 6.95
C ALA A 23 -4.30 -14.36 5.45
N SER A 24 -4.37 -15.39 4.62
CA SER A 24 -4.67 -15.21 3.20
C SER A 24 -6.13 -14.79 3.06
N LEU A 25 -6.38 -13.54 2.67
CA LEU A 25 -7.73 -13.02 2.44
C LEU A 25 -8.27 -13.38 1.06
N GLY A 26 -7.40 -13.81 0.13
CA GLY A 26 -7.80 -14.30 -1.18
C GLY A 26 -6.78 -14.04 -2.28
N LYS A 27 -7.24 -14.08 -3.54
CA LYS A 27 -6.44 -13.72 -4.72
C LYS A 27 -7.11 -12.56 -5.44
N VAL A 28 -6.35 -11.51 -5.73
CA VAL A 28 -6.79 -10.36 -6.54
C VAL A 28 -6.14 -10.42 -7.91
N ALA A 29 -6.88 -10.02 -8.95
CA ALA A 29 -6.35 -9.97 -10.31
C ALA A 29 -5.57 -8.67 -10.53
N LYS A 30 -4.38 -8.77 -11.12
CA LYS A 30 -3.62 -7.65 -11.67
C LYS A 30 -3.26 -7.98 -13.11
N GLY A 31 -4.06 -7.48 -14.05
CA GLY A 31 -3.97 -7.90 -15.45
C GLY A 31 -4.15 -9.42 -15.58
N LYS A 32 -3.19 -10.10 -16.20
CA LYS A 32 -3.21 -11.58 -16.34
C LYS A 32 -2.70 -12.34 -15.09
N ALA A 33 -2.16 -11.65 -14.09
CA ALA A 33 -1.58 -12.28 -12.90
C ALA A 33 -2.58 -12.31 -11.72
N LYS A 34 -2.53 -13.38 -10.92
CA LYS A 34 -3.23 -13.47 -9.63
C LYS A 34 -2.25 -13.18 -8.50
N LEU A 35 -2.49 -12.12 -7.74
CA LEU A 35 -1.69 -11.72 -6.59
C LEU A 35 -2.36 -12.17 -5.30
N LYS A 36 -1.57 -12.57 -4.31
CA LYS A 36 -2.07 -12.97 -3.00
C LYS A 36 -2.44 -11.73 -2.19
N LEU A 37 -3.70 -11.62 -1.81
CA LEU A 37 -4.18 -10.63 -0.85
C LEU A 37 -4.01 -11.24 0.54
N SER A 38 -3.21 -10.57 1.36
CA SER A 38 -2.89 -10.99 2.72
C SER A 38 -3.60 -10.08 3.72
N GLY A 39 -3.60 -10.49 4.99
CA GLY A 39 -4.29 -9.85 6.13
C GLY A 39 -4.11 -8.34 6.25
N LEU A 40 -4.77 -7.77 7.26
CA LEU A 40 -4.83 -6.32 7.41
C LEU A 40 -3.44 -5.75 7.73
N ALA A 41 -3.00 -4.80 6.91
CA ALA A 41 -1.87 -3.95 7.20
C ALA A 41 -2.37 -2.64 7.82
N ILE A 42 -1.79 -2.29 8.96
CA ILE A 42 -1.86 -0.98 9.57
C ILE A 42 -0.78 -0.13 8.89
N ILE A 43 -1.22 0.87 8.15
CA ILE A 43 -0.39 1.88 7.50
C ILE A 43 -0.54 3.15 8.30
N ARG A 44 0.57 3.67 8.81
CA ARG A 44 0.59 4.95 9.51
C ARG A 44 1.37 5.97 8.70
N ILE A 45 0.78 7.13 8.47
CA ILE A 45 1.39 8.25 7.79
C ILE A 45 1.15 9.48 8.65
N GLU A 46 2.22 10.04 9.21
CA GLU A 46 2.11 11.16 10.16
C GLU A 46 1.19 10.79 11.35
N ASP A 47 0.07 11.49 11.50
CA ASP A 47 -0.95 11.27 12.53
C ASP A 47 -2.12 10.38 12.06
N ARG A 48 -2.11 9.94 10.78
CA ARG A 48 -3.20 9.18 10.16
C ARG A 48 -2.91 7.69 10.09
N ILE A 49 -3.95 6.88 10.23
CA ILE A 49 -3.87 5.42 10.20
C ILE A 49 -4.91 4.87 9.21
N ALA A 50 -4.47 3.95 8.35
CA ALA A 50 -5.33 3.10 7.54
C ALA A 50 -5.14 1.64 7.97
N GLU A 51 -6.24 0.89 8.05
CA GLU A 51 -6.22 -0.56 8.24
C GLU A 51 -6.91 -1.20 7.03
N CYS A 52 -6.12 -1.83 6.16
CA CYS A 52 -6.63 -2.37 4.91
C CYS A 52 -5.86 -3.61 4.43
N PRO A 53 -6.48 -4.45 3.59
CA PRO A 53 -5.81 -5.61 3.00
C PRO A 53 -4.58 -5.21 2.18
N VAL A 54 -3.53 -6.02 2.23
CA VAL A 54 -2.26 -5.76 1.54
C VAL A 54 -1.90 -6.84 0.55
N ILE A 55 -1.30 -6.44 -0.58
CA ILE A 55 -0.66 -7.36 -1.52
C ILE A 55 0.79 -7.54 -1.11
N VAL A 56 1.18 -8.79 -0.85
CA VAL A 56 2.59 -9.12 -0.57
C VAL A 56 3.33 -9.31 -1.90
N LYS A 57 4.47 -8.65 -2.05
CA LYS A 57 5.35 -8.72 -3.22
C LYS A 57 6.72 -9.29 -2.82
N PRO A 58 7.53 -9.78 -3.79
CA PRO A 58 8.88 -10.23 -3.51
C PRO A 58 9.71 -9.20 -2.74
N LYS A 59 10.65 -9.70 -1.93
CA LYS A 59 11.59 -8.88 -1.16
C LYS A 59 12.29 -7.82 -2.02
N GLY A 60 12.52 -6.65 -1.43
CA GLY A 60 13.23 -5.54 -2.08
C GLY A 60 12.42 -4.79 -3.16
N THR A 61 11.13 -5.13 -3.35
CA THR A 61 10.26 -4.32 -4.22
C THR A 61 9.84 -3.02 -3.54
N THR A 62 9.63 -1.96 -4.33
CA THR A 62 9.17 -0.67 -3.80
C THR A 62 7.77 -0.79 -3.18
N PRO A 63 7.58 -0.42 -1.90
CA PRO A 63 6.26 -0.34 -1.28
C PRO A 63 5.35 0.65 -2.03
N VAL A 64 4.09 0.27 -2.21
CA VAL A 64 3.06 1.07 -2.90
C VAL A 64 1.90 1.35 -1.95
N ILE A 65 1.47 2.61 -1.86
CA ILE A 65 0.21 3.00 -1.23
C ILE A 65 -0.86 3.05 -2.33
N GLY A 66 -1.90 2.24 -2.17
CA GLY A 66 -3.08 2.23 -3.05
C GLY A 66 -4.20 3.14 -2.55
N VAL A 67 -5.24 3.31 -3.37
CA VAL A 67 -6.35 4.24 -3.11
C VAL A 67 -7.12 3.95 -1.82
N VAL A 68 -7.33 2.68 -1.46
CA VAL A 68 -8.07 2.34 -0.23
C VAL A 68 -7.41 2.95 1.01
N ALA A 69 -6.08 2.92 1.08
CA ALA A 69 -5.35 3.52 2.19
C ALA A 69 -5.40 5.06 2.14
N LEU A 70 -5.32 5.65 0.95
CA LEU A 70 -5.43 7.10 0.79
C LEU A 70 -6.80 7.62 1.20
N GLU A 71 -7.86 6.92 0.80
CA GLU A 71 -9.25 7.25 1.13
C GLU A 71 -9.51 7.12 2.63
N GLN A 72 -9.08 6.02 3.27
CA GLN A 72 -9.21 5.84 4.72
C GLN A 72 -8.47 6.91 5.52
N MET A 73 -7.41 7.48 4.96
CA MET A 73 -6.63 8.54 5.59
C MET A 73 -7.09 9.94 5.14
N ASP A 74 -8.18 10.11 4.39
CA ASP A 74 -8.62 11.40 3.85
C ASP A 74 -7.50 12.19 3.14
N LEU A 75 -6.60 11.47 2.46
CA LEU A 75 -5.48 12.05 1.73
C LEU A 75 -5.93 12.36 0.30
N GLY A 76 -6.29 13.63 0.06
CA GLY A 76 -6.72 14.10 -1.26
C GLY A 76 -5.56 14.24 -2.25
N TRP A 77 -5.70 13.66 -3.44
CA TRP A 77 -4.74 13.74 -4.56
C TRP A 77 -4.62 15.16 -5.12
N ILE A 78 -3.42 15.73 -5.08
CA ILE A 78 -3.12 17.01 -5.76
C ILE A 78 -2.32 16.70 -7.04
N PRO A 79 -2.94 16.74 -8.23
CA PRO A 79 -2.22 16.50 -9.48
C PRO A 79 -1.24 17.65 -9.75
N ARG A 80 0.06 17.33 -9.82
CA ARG A 80 1.04 18.27 -10.39
C ARG A 80 0.97 18.22 -11.91
N ARG A 81 0.72 19.37 -12.54
CA ARG A 81 0.66 19.54 -14.00
C ARG A 81 1.88 18.85 -14.66
N GLY A 82 1.63 17.87 -15.53
CA GLY A 82 2.66 17.16 -16.31
C GLY A 82 3.33 15.93 -15.66
N SER A 83 2.69 15.23 -14.73
CA SER A 83 3.31 14.06 -14.08
C SER A 83 2.31 12.91 -13.88
N SER A 84 2.42 11.84 -14.67
CA SER A 84 1.54 10.68 -14.57
C SER A 84 1.79 9.81 -13.33
N LEU A 85 2.87 10.05 -12.60
CA LEU A 85 3.12 9.52 -11.26
C LEU A 85 4.04 10.52 -10.55
N LYS A 86 3.51 11.32 -9.61
CA LYS A 86 4.37 12.06 -8.67
C LYS A 86 3.91 11.81 -7.24
N ALA A 87 4.77 11.07 -6.56
CA ALA A 87 4.74 10.75 -5.15
C ALA A 87 4.42 11.97 -4.28
N TYR A 88 3.62 11.74 -3.23
CA TYR A 88 3.61 12.58 -2.05
C TYR A 88 5.03 12.60 -1.47
N ARG A 89 5.78 13.66 -1.80
CA ARG A 89 7.16 13.86 -1.37
C ARG A 89 7.26 14.35 0.09
N GLN A 90 6.16 14.25 0.84
CA GLN A 90 6.01 14.96 2.12
C GLN A 90 5.43 14.12 3.24
N CYS A 91 5.08 12.85 2.99
CA CYS A 91 4.76 11.93 4.06
C CYS A 91 6.07 11.56 4.78
N ARG A 92 6.39 12.27 5.86
CA ARG A 92 7.47 11.89 6.79
C ARG A 92 6.89 10.89 7.79
N ASN A 93 7.70 9.92 8.24
CA ASN A 93 7.30 8.89 9.20
C ASN A 93 6.17 7.99 8.69
N ILE A 94 6.47 7.14 7.71
CA ILE A 94 5.57 6.05 7.31
C ILE A 94 6.02 4.76 7.99
N SER A 95 5.09 4.09 8.66
CA SER A 95 5.33 2.77 9.23
C SER A 95 4.25 1.78 8.80
N PHE A 96 4.67 0.54 8.55
CA PHE A 96 3.79 -0.56 8.21
C PHE A 96 3.84 -1.59 9.34
N SER A 97 2.67 -2.09 9.74
CA SER A 97 2.56 -3.21 10.66
C SER A 97 1.46 -4.13 10.18
N CYS A 98 1.73 -5.41 10.03
CA CYS A 98 0.71 -6.40 9.68
C CYS A 98 0.10 -7.01 10.95
N ARG A 99 -1.22 -7.24 10.99
CA ARG A 99 -1.90 -7.86 12.14
C ARG A 99 -2.21 -9.33 11.89
#